data_AF-A0A816D6Y0-F1
#
_entry.id   AF-A0A816D6Y0-F1
#
_cell.length_a   1.000
_cell.length_b   1.000
_cell.length_c   1.000
_cell.angle_alpha   90.00
_cell.angle_beta   90.00
_cell.angle_gamma   90.00
#
_symmetry.space_group_name_H-M   'P 1'
#
loop_
_entity.id
_entity.type
_entity.pdbx_description
1 polymer ?
#
loop_
_entity_poly.entity_id
_entity_poly.type
_entity_poly.pdbx_seq_one_letter_code
_entity_poly.pdbx_strand_id
1 'polypeptide(L)'
;MASSTVKKDDADHDQWQAAQTGHDQFEWHQSSDDEENDDANNHEFFDAHDTDFHQNPSSSTEPNTDADLLHNRLNAQLSTDETTKKTKPEDPYFIDEELLIEREALLSEEDKEKRHKESQASKDEGNDSFGRGEYQQALEKYSNAISLCPMKHTRDRAVIYANRAACLMKMEKYEAAVQSCTKSIELDPTYTKPYIRRADSYKQIDKLEEALQDYQKILELDPNNAQARREVYVLPDQIKERNEKLKEEMLGKLKDLGNMILKPFGLSTNNFQLQQDPSTGSYSVNFQR
;
A
#
# COMPACT_ATOMS: atom_id res chain seq x y z
N MET A 1 -38.49 64.03 19.73
CA MET A 1 -38.13 63.98 18.30
C MET A 1 -36.93 63.07 18.15
N ALA A 2 -37.00 62.16 17.18
CA ALA A 2 -35.95 61.27 16.63
C ALA A 2 -35.24 60.33 17.64
N SER A 3 -35.57 59.03 17.64
CA SER A 3 -35.08 57.98 16.71
C SER A 3 -33.61 57.63 16.98
N SER A 4 -33.34 56.40 17.43
CA SER A 4 -32.89 55.28 16.56
C SER A 4 -31.39 55.02 16.83
N THR A 5 -30.83 53.83 16.98
CA THR A 5 -31.30 52.44 16.99
C THR A 5 -30.20 51.62 17.67
N VAL A 6 -30.61 50.56 18.37
CA VAL A 6 -29.77 49.41 18.68
C VAL A 6 -29.51 48.65 17.37
N LYS A 7 -28.26 48.22 17.14
CA LYS A 7 -27.97 47.14 16.19
C LYS A 7 -27.12 46.07 16.86
N LYS A 8 -27.81 44.98 17.24
CA LYS A 8 -27.34 43.62 17.02
C LYS A 8 -27.47 43.35 15.52
N ASP A 9 -26.50 42.70 14.90
CA ASP A 9 -26.72 41.85 13.74
C ASP A 9 -25.72 40.69 13.83
N ASP A 10 -26.29 39.49 13.96
CA ASP A 10 -25.70 38.20 13.63
C ASP A 10 -25.51 38.11 12.10
N ALA A 11 -24.50 37.37 11.62
CA ALA A 11 -24.64 36.42 10.50
C ALA A 11 -23.28 35.90 10.00
N ASP A 12 -23.23 34.58 9.93
CA ASP A 12 -22.47 33.69 9.04
C ASP A 12 -22.11 34.28 7.66
N HIS A 13 -20.95 33.90 7.11
CA HIS A 13 -20.80 32.98 5.96
C HIS A 13 -19.37 33.03 5.41
N ASP A 14 -18.79 31.85 5.17
CA ASP A 14 -17.82 31.52 4.12
C ASP A 14 -16.67 32.48 3.80
N GLN A 15 -15.44 32.06 4.18
CA GLN A 15 -14.31 32.00 3.24
C GLN A 15 -13.39 30.80 3.57
N TRP A 16 -13.80 29.61 3.10
CA TRP A 16 -12.86 28.54 2.76
C TRP A 16 -12.17 28.92 1.44
N GLN A 17 -10.94 29.41 1.49
CA GLN A 17 -9.93 29.26 0.42
C GLN A 17 -8.53 29.53 0.96
N ALA A 18 -7.76 28.46 1.15
CA ALA A 18 -6.31 28.44 0.93
C ALA A 18 -5.85 26.98 0.88
N ALA A 19 -6.17 26.30 -0.21
CA ALA A 19 -5.35 25.20 -0.69
C ALA A 19 -4.15 25.81 -1.43
N GLN A 20 -3.00 25.16 -1.26
CA GLN A 20 -1.81 25.10 -2.13
C GLN A 20 -0.47 25.47 -1.48
N THR A 21 0.42 24.50 -1.64
CA THR A 21 1.88 24.54 -1.62
C THR A 21 2.57 24.57 -0.25
N GLY A 22 2.36 23.51 0.54
CA GLY A 22 3.41 22.98 1.40
C GLY A 22 4.16 21.89 0.62
N HIS A 23 5.30 22.25 0.05
CA HIS A 23 6.22 21.31 -0.58
C HIS A 23 6.93 20.57 0.55
N ASP A 24 6.31 19.51 1.09
CA ASP A 24 6.95 18.66 2.09
C ASP A 24 8.05 17.84 1.41
N GLN A 25 9.26 18.41 1.44
CA GLN A 25 10.50 17.67 1.27
C GLN A 25 10.54 16.57 2.34
N PHE A 26 10.09 15.37 1.97
CA PHE A 26 10.50 14.16 2.66
C PHE A 26 12.00 13.99 2.43
N GLU A 27 12.79 14.58 3.33
CA GLU A 27 14.21 14.29 3.49
C GLU A 27 14.35 12.80 3.80
N TRP A 28 14.77 12.04 2.80
CA TRP A 28 15.38 10.74 3.02
C TRP A 28 16.64 10.95 3.84
N HIS A 29 16.55 10.76 5.15
CA HIS A 29 17.72 10.45 5.94
C HIS A 29 18.22 9.08 5.44
N GLN A 30 19.31 9.08 4.68
CA GLN A 30 20.18 7.92 4.56
C GLN A 30 20.68 7.61 5.98
N SER A 31 19.93 6.78 6.71
CA SER A 31 20.51 6.01 7.81
C SER A 31 21.39 4.96 7.14
N SER A 32 22.70 5.19 7.25
CA SER A 32 23.78 4.32 6.80
C SER A 32 23.95 3.09 7.71
N ASP A 33 22.86 2.55 8.26
CA ASP A 33 22.91 1.44 9.23
C ASP A 33 22.57 0.09 8.58
N ASP A 34 23.05 -0.13 7.34
CA ASP A 34 23.10 -1.45 6.70
C ASP A 34 24.55 -1.79 6.26
N GLU A 35 25.56 -1.37 7.05
CA GLU A 35 26.94 -1.90 6.98
C GLU A 35 27.40 -2.44 8.34
N GLU A 36 27.09 -3.71 8.61
CA GLU A 36 27.98 -4.63 9.31
C GLU A 36 28.11 -5.87 8.39
N ASN A 37 29.06 -5.85 7.45
CA ASN A 37 30.45 -6.30 7.59
C ASN A 37 30.56 -7.78 7.97
N ASP A 38 30.81 -8.63 6.97
CA ASP A 38 31.77 -9.73 7.11
C ASP A 38 32.36 -10.11 5.74
N ASP A 39 33.69 -10.17 5.75
CA ASP A 39 34.62 -10.82 4.84
C ASP A 39 35.07 -10.12 3.54
N ALA A 40 35.98 -9.17 3.76
CA ALA A 40 37.06 -8.80 2.85
C ALA A 40 38.12 -9.91 2.72
N ASN A 41 38.45 -10.30 1.49
CA ASN A 41 39.81 -10.45 0.92
C ASN A 41 39.80 -11.48 -0.23
N ASN A 42 39.95 -11.02 -1.48
CA ASN A 42 41.26 -11.08 -2.12
C ASN A 42 41.24 -10.28 -3.43
N HIS A 43 42.25 -9.43 -3.59
CA HIS A 43 42.38 -8.44 -4.66
C HIS A 43 43.65 -8.79 -5.44
N GLU A 44 43.52 -9.30 -6.66
CA GLU A 44 44.59 -9.37 -7.67
C GLU A 44 43.90 -9.13 -9.03
N PHE A 45 43.91 -7.92 -9.58
CA PHE A 45 44.98 -7.33 -10.40
C PHE A 45 45.42 -8.26 -11.55
N PHE A 46 44.93 -8.02 -12.78
CA PHE A 46 45.75 -8.18 -13.98
C PHE A 46 45.23 -7.35 -15.16
N ASP A 47 46.20 -6.86 -15.92
CA ASP A 47 46.17 -5.84 -16.97
C ASP A 47 45.37 -6.16 -18.24
N ALA A 48 44.94 -5.09 -18.89
CA ALA A 48 44.46 -5.05 -20.27
C ALA A 48 45.60 -5.18 -21.28
N HIS A 49 45.37 -5.94 -22.35
CA HIS A 49 46.08 -5.79 -23.62
C HIS A 49 45.18 -6.13 -24.82
N ASP A 50 45.14 -5.19 -25.77
CA ASP A 50 44.61 -5.29 -27.13
C ASP A 50 45.26 -6.43 -27.95
N THR A 51 44.52 -7.03 -28.90
CA THR A 51 44.79 -6.91 -30.36
C THR A 51 43.87 -7.81 -31.24
N ASP A 52 43.23 -7.15 -32.21
CA ASP A 52 42.91 -7.49 -33.62
C ASP A 52 42.39 -8.86 -34.13
N PHE A 53 41.20 -8.77 -34.76
CA PHE A 53 40.85 -9.07 -36.16
C PHE A 53 41.09 -10.46 -36.78
N HIS A 54 40.00 -11.17 -37.16
CA HIS A 54 39.83 -11.83 -38.47
C HIS A 54 38.35 -12.17 -38.76
N GLN A 55 37.95 -12.02 -40.02
CA GLN A 55 36.59 -12.20 -40.57
C GLN A 55 36.30 -13.64 -41.08
N ASN A 56 35.12 -14.19 -40.71
CA ASN A 56 34.08 -14.97 -41.46
C ASN A 56 34.45 -16.15 -42.41
N PRO A 57 33.49 -16.99 -42.92
CA PRO A 57 32.12 -17.36 -42.47
C PRO A 57 31.84 -18.91 -42.50
N SER A 58 30.68 -19.39 -42.01
CA SER A 58 29.76 -20.37 -42.64
C SER A 58 28.83 -21.11 -41.65
N SER A 59 27.65 -21.44 -42.17
CA SER A 59 26.45 -22.08 -41.61
C SER A 59 26.59 -23.40 -40.84
N SER A 60 25.76 -23.58 -39.80
CA SER A 60 24.91 -24.78 -39.63
C SER A 60 23.98 -24.65 -38.40
N THR A 61 22.67 -24.72 -38.69
CA THR A 61 21.59 -25.35 -37.91
C THR A 61 21.91 -25.99 -36.55
N GLU A 62 21.34 -25.38 -35.49
CA GLU A 62 20.59 -25.92 -34.32
C GLU A 62 21.10 -27.16 -33.52
N PRO A 63 20.90 -27.21 -32.17
CA PRO A 63 19.55 -27.19 -31.59
C PRO A 63 19.31 -26.32 -30.34
N ASN A 64 18.04 -25.91 -30.24
CA ASN A 64 17.34 -25.44 -29.06
C ASN A 64 17.74 -26.17 -27.76
N THR A 65 18.06 -25.39 -26.73
CA THR A 65 18.20 -25.84 -25.35
C THR A 65 16.84 -26.30 -24.79
N ASP A 66 16.83 -27.40 -24.03
CA ASP A 66 15.64 -27.96 -23.36
C ASP A 66 14.88 -26.93 -22.48
N ALA A 67 15.55 -25.85 -22.08
CA ALA A 67 14.96 -24.72 -21.35
C ALA A 67 13.92 -23.94 -22.18
N ASP A 68 14.14 -23.76 -23.49
CA ASP A 68 13.21 -23.03 -24.36
C ASP A 68 11.99 -23.89 -24.75
N LEU A 69 12.19 -25.20 -24.83
CA LEU A 69 11.11 -26.17 -25.04
C LEU A 69 10.22 -26.34 -23.80
N LEU A 70 10.78 -26.25 -22.60
CA LEU A 70 10.02 -26.20 -21.34
C LEU A 70 9.23 -24.89 -21.20
N HIS A 71 9.85 -23.76 -21.55
CA HIS A 71 9.20 -22.46 -21.53
C HIS A 71 7.99 -22.40 -22.48
N ASN A 72 8.13 -22.95 -23.70
CA ASN A 72 7.04 -23.01 -24.67
C ASN A 72 5.99 -24.10 -24.37
N ARG A 73 6.37 -25.23 -23.73
CA ARG A 73 5.41 -26.28 -23.31
C ARG A 73 4.50 -25.83 -22.17
N LEU A 74 5.00 -25.06 -21.20
CA LEU A 74 4.17 -24.56 -20.10
C LEU A 74 3.09 -23.59 -20.60
N ASN A 75 3.42 -22.70 -21.54
CA ASN A 75 2.44 -21.78 -22.12
C ASN A 75 1.38 -22.52 -22.97
N ALA A 76 1.73 -23.64 -23.60
CA ALA A 76 0.82 -24.43 -24.42
C ALA A 76 -0.11 -25.36 -23.60
N GLN A 77 0.29 -25.81 -22.40
CA GLN A 77 -0.53 -26.68 -21.55
C GLN A 77 -1.56 -25.93 -20.69
N LEU A 78 -1.52 -24.60 -20.65
CA LEU A 78 -2.47 -23.75 -19.91
C LEU A 78 -3.73 -23.35 -20.70
N SER A 79 -3.97 -23.93 -21.88
CA SER A 79 -5.14 -23.60 -22.72
C SER A 79 -6.35 -24.52 -22.53
N THR A 80 -6.32 -25.50 -21.64
CA THR A 80 -7.44 -26.44 -21.46
C THR A 80 -7.71 -26.74 -19.98
N ASP A 81 -8.28 -25.78 -19.25
CA ASP A 81 -9.27 -26.15 -18.22
C ASP A 81 -10.24 -24.98 -17.93
N GLU A 82 -11.47 -25.13 -18.41
CA GLU A 82 -12.59 -24.19 -18.24
C GLU A 82 -13.34 -24.44 -16.91
N THR A 83 -12.70 -24.45 -15.75
CA THR A 83 -13.45 -24.47 -14.48
C THR A 83 -12.75 -23.74 -13.33
N THR A 84 -12.84 -22.40 -13.33
CA THR A 84 -13.11 -21.52 -12.17
C THR A 84 -12.83 -20.06 -12.57
N LYS A 85 -13.85 -19.35 -13.06
CA LYS A 85 -13.80 -17.88 -13.15
C LYS A 85 -13.91 -17.27 -11.75
N LYS A 86 -12.82 -17.31 -10.97
CA LYS A 86 -12.51 -16.19 -10.07
C LYS A 86 -12.01 -15.10 -11.01
N THR A 87 -12.73 -13.98 -11.06
CA THR A 87 -12.30 -12.78 -11.79
C THR A 87 -10.90 -12.41 -11.28
N LYS A 88 -9.86 -12.74 -12.07
CA LYS A 88 -8.50 -12.28 -11.83
C LYS A 88 -8.56 -10.76 -11.74
N PRO A 89 -7.97 -10.13 -10.71
CA PRO A 89 -7.91 -8.67 -10.69
C PRO A 89 -7.19 -8.21 -11.97
N GLU A 90 -7.70 -7.15 -12.60
CA GLU A 90 -7.06 -6.48 -13.75
C GLU A 90 -5.77 -5.73 -13.33
N ASP A 91 -5.03 -6.25 -12.35
CA ASP A 91 -3.74 -5.72 -11.92
C ASP A 91 -2.64 -6.48 -12.68
N PRO A 92 -1.97 -5.84 -13.67
CA PRO A 92 -0.86 -6.46 -14.39
C PRO A 92 0.33 -6.80 -13.47
N TYR A 93 0.32 -6.35 -12.21
CA TYR A 93 1.33 -6.62 -11.20
C TYR A 93 0.86 -7.58 -10.11
N PHE A 94 -0.24 -8.31 -10.33
CA PHE A 94 -0.70 -9.36 -9.41
C PHE A 94 0.34 -10.48 -9.30
N ILE A 95 0.68 -10.86 -8.07
CA ILE A 95 1.66 -11.91 -7.76
C ILE A 95 0.89 -13.13 -7.25
N ASP A 96 0.90 -14.19 -8.05
CA ASP A 96 0.30 -15.48 -7.71
C ASP A 96 1.32 -16.33 -6.95
N GLU A 97 1.32 -16.21 -5.62
CA GLU A 97 2.26 -16.94 -4.74
C GLU A 97 2.13 -18.46 -4.87
N GLU A 98 0.92 -18.97 -5.11
CA GLU A 98 0.68 -20.42 -5.27
C GLU A 98 1.37 -20.94 -6.54
N LEU A 99 1.22 -20.22 -7.66
CA LEU A 99 1.92 -20.53 -8.90
C LEU A 99 3.46 -20.44 -8.75
N LEU A 100 3.96 -19.47 -7.98
CA LEU A 100 5.40 -19.35 -7.73
C LEU A 100 5.94 -20.55 -6.95
N ILE A 101 5.20 -21.04 -5.94
CA ILE A 101 5.57 -22.22 -5.16
C ILE A 101 5.61 -23.47 -6.05
N GLU A 102 4.58 -23.68 -6.88
CA GLU A 102 4.52 -24.81 -7.81
C GLU A 102 5.68 -24.79 -8.80
N ARG A 103 6.00 -23.62 -9.37
CA ARG A 103 7.14 -23.44 -10.27
C ARG A 103 8.46 -23.76 -9.57
N GLU A 104 8.66 -23.26 -8.36
CA GLU A 104 9.90 -23.48 -7.61
C GLU A 104 10.10 -24.95 -7.22
N ALA A 105 9.02 -25.69 -6.96
CA ALA A 105 9.08 -27.11 -6.64
C ALA A 105 9.71 -27.97 -7.76
N LEU A 106 9.71 -27.48 -9.00
CA LEU A 106 10.28 -28.15 -10.17
C LEU A 106 11.74 -27.79 -10.45
N LEU A 107 12.33 -26.86 -9.69
CA LEU A 107 13.67 -26.34 -9.93
C LEU A 107 14.73 -27.07 -9.09
N SER A 108 15.92 -27.24 -9.67
CA SER A 108 17.10 -27.69 -8.92
C SER A 108 17.57 -26.60 -7.94
N GLU A 109 18.35 -26.97 -6.93
CA GLU A 109 18.92 -25.95 -6.01
C GLU A 109 19.88 -24.99 -6.73
N GLU A 110 20.58 -25.45 -7.78
CA GLU A 110 21.43 -24.59 -8.62
C GLU A 110 20.59 -23.54 -9.36
N ASP A 111 19.44 -23.95 -9.93
CA ASP A 111 18.53 -23.02 -10.61
C ASP A 111 17.91 -22.02 -9.63
N LYS A 112 17.57 -22.45 -8.41
CA LYS A 112 17.06 -21.56 -7.36
C LYS A 112 18.10 -20.52 -6.96
N GLU A 113 19.36 -20.93 -6.79
CA GLU A 113 20.46 -20.02 -6.49
C GLU A 113 20.69 -19.01 -7.63
N LYS A 114 20.65 -19.47 -8.88
CA LYS A 114 20.72 -18.57 -10.04
C LYS A 114 19.58 -17.56 -10.04
N ARG A 115 18.34 -18.01 -9.82
CA ARG A 115 17.17 -17.13 -9.72
C ARG A 115 17.25 -16.14 -8.56
N HIS A 116 17.84 -16.54 -7.43
CA HIS A 116 18.09 -15.62 -6.32
C HIS A 116 19.01 -14.48 -6.75
N LYS A 117 20.12 -14.77 -7.46
CA LYS A 117 21.00 -13.73 -8.01
C LYS A 117 20.28 -12.82 -9.01
N GLU A 118 19.48 -13.38 -9.92
CA GLU A 118 18.67 -12.62 -10.87
C GLU A 118 17.62 -11.73 -10.16
N SER A 119 17.05 -12.23 -9.06
CA SER A 119 16.13 -11.48 -8.21
C SER A 119 16.83 -10.27 -7.56
N GLN A 120 18.03 -10.46 -7.00
CA GLN A 120 18.81 -9.36 -6.41
C GLN A 120 19.15 -8.30 -7.45
N ALA A 121 19.62 -8.71 -8.64
CA ALA A 121 19.87 -7.78 -9.74
C ALA A 121 18.61 -7.00 -10.14
N SER A 122 17.46 -7.68 -10.25
CA SER A 122 16.18 -7.01 -10.55
C SER A 122 15.75 -6.04 -9.45
N LYS A 123 16.00 -6.37 -8.18
CA LYS A 123 15.74 -5.49 -7.04
C LYS A 123 16.62 -4.24 -7.12
N ASP A 124 17.89 -4.38 -7.46
CA ASP A 124 18.83 -3.26 -7.56
C ASP A 124 18.47 -2.33 -8.74
N GLU A 125 18.11 -2.88 -9.90
CA GLU A 125 17.54 -2.11 -11.02
C GLU A 125 16.25 -1.36 -10.63
N GLY A 126 15.44 -1.97 -9.75
CA GLY A 126 14.26 -1.35 -9.16
C GLY A 126 14.62 -0.17 -8.25
N ASN A 127 15.65 -0.31 -7.42
CA ASN A 127 16.16 0.75 -6.56
C ASN A 127 16.68 1.94 -7.38
N ASP A 128 17.44 1.66 -8.45
CA ASP A 128 17.96 2.70 -9.35
C ASP A 128 16.83 3.46 -10.06
N SER A 129 15.83 2.72 -10.54
CA SER A 129 14.65 3.32 -11.18
C SER A 129 13.84 4.16 -10.19
N PHE A 130 13.69 3.69 -8.95
CA PHE A 130 13.02 4.43 -7.88
C PHE A 130 13.77 5.73 -7.54
N GLY A 131 15.10 5.66 -7.42
CA GLY A 131 15.96 6.83 -7.17
C GLY A 131 15.88 7.88 -8.29
N ARG A 132 15.64 7.45 -9.53
CA ARG A 132 15.39 8.33 -10.69
C ARG A 132 13.95 8.84 -10.78
N GLY A 133 13.06 8.45 -9.88
CA GLY A 133 11.63 8.81 -9.90
C GLY A 133 10.80 8.05 -10.93
N GLU A 134 11.36 7.01 -11.56
CA GLU A 134 10.70 6.17 -12.57
C GLU A 134 9.88 5.06 -11.87
N TYR A 135 8.89 5.46 -11.08
CA TYR A 135 8.18 4.55 -10.16
C TYR A 135 7.47 3.37 -10.83
N GLN A 136 6.98 3.57 -12.06
CA GLN A 136 6.34 2.51 -12.85
C GLN A 136 7.36 1.43 -13.26
N GLN A 137 8.55 1.84 -13.71
CA GLN A 137 9.63 0.90 -14.04
C GLN A 137 10.15 0.22 -12.77
N ALA A 138 10.29 0.95 -11.66
CA ALA A 138 10.68 0.37 -10.39
C ALA A 138 9.67 -0.70 -9.91
N LEU A 139 8.37 -0.43 -10.05
CA LEU A 139 7.30 -1.39 -9.74
C LEU A 139 7.41 -2.68 -10.56
N GLU A 140 7.68 -2.57 -11.86
CA GLU A 140 7.93 -3.72 -12.74
C GLU A 140 9.14 -4.53 -12.28
N LYS A 141 10.26 -3.86 -11.98
CA LYS A 141 11.50 -4.50 -11.53
C LYS A 141 11.36 -5.20 -10.19
N TYR A 142 10.70 -4.59 -9.21
CA TYR A 142 10.41 -5.25 -7.94
C TYR A 142 9.45 -6.43 -8.09
N SER A 143 8.43 -6.32 -8.95
CA SER A 143 7.51 -7.43 -9.22
C SER A 143 8.24 -8.60 -9.88
N ASN A 144 9.16 -8.32 -10.81
CA ASN A 144 10.04 -9.34 -11.39
C ASN A 144 10.94 -9.97 -10.32
N ALA A 145 11.57 -9.15 -9.47
CA ALA A 145 12.42 -9.63 -8.38
C ALA A 145 11.65 -10.59 -7.44
N ILE A 146 10.41 -10.29 -7.08
CA ILE A 146 9.56 -11.19 -6.27
C ILE A 146 9.28 -12.49 -7.02
N SER A 147 9.00 -12.44 -8.32
CA SER A 147 8.74 -13.65 -9.12
C SER A 147 9.97 -14.56 -9.23
N LEU A 148 11.17 -13.98 -9.16
CA LEU A 148 12.46 -14.69 -9.24
C LEU A 148 12.91 -15.21 -7.88
N CYS A 149 12.69 -14.46 -6.80
CA CYS A 149 13.22 -14.77 -5.48
C CYS A 149 12.68 -16.12 -4.96
N PRO A 150 13.54 -17.11 -4.65
CA PRO A 150 13.07 -18.35 -4.06
C PRO A 150 12.40 -18.14 -2.69
N MET A 151 11.44 -18.99 -2.35
CA MET A 151 10.61 -18.88 -1.13
C MET A 151 11.43 -18.98 0.15
N LYS A 152 12.57 -19.68 0.12
CA LYS A 152 13.48 -19.81 1.27
C LYS A 152 14.07 -18.46 1.73
N HIS A 153 14.16 -17.47 0.85
CA HIS A 153 14.71 -16.14 1.14
C HIS A 153 13.61 -15.17 1.64
N THR A 154 12.97 -15.53 2.75
CA THR A 154 11.81 -14.79 3.28
C THR A 154 12.13 -13.32 3.58
N ARG A 155 13.32 -13.03 4.14
CA ARG A 155 13.78 -11.66 4.44
C ARG A 155 13.95 -10.83 3.18
N ASP A 156 14.60 -11.38 2.15
CA ASP A 156 14.79 -10.68 0.88
C ASP A 156 13.44 -10.38 0.23
N ARG A 157 12.53 -11.36 0.21
CA ARG A 157 11.16 -11.16 -0.28
C ARG A 157 10.45 -10.06 0.51
N ALA A 158 10.58 -10.03 1.84
CA ALA A 158 10.00 -8.96 2.67
C ALA A 158 10.52 -7.58 2.25
N VAL A 159 11.83 -7.43 2.09
CA VAL A 159 12.46 -6.18 1.62
C VAL A 159 11.92 -5.76 0.25
N ILE A 160 11.84 -6.69 -0.71
CA ILE A 160 11.36 -6.38 -2.06
C ILE A 160 9.88 -5.97 -2.02
N TYR A 161 9.03 -6.64 -1.24
CA TYR A 161 7.62 -6.25 -1.05
C TYR A 161 7.48 -4.85 -0.43
N ALA A 162 8.30 -4.50 0.56
CA ALA A 162 8.30 -3.17 1.14
C ALA A 162 8.75 -2.07 0.15
N ASN A 163 9.71 -2.38 -0.72
CA ASN A 163 10.14 -1.47 -1.78
C ASN A 163 9.09 -1.31 -2.88
N ARG A 164 8.42 -2.41 -3.27
CA ARG A 164 7.24 -2.39 -4.14
C ARG A 164 6.15 -1.48 -3.58
N ALA A 165 5.88 -1.58 -2.27
CA ALA A 165 4.92 -0.70 -1.60
C ALA A 165 5.31 0.78 -1.69
N ALA A 166 6.60 1.09 -1.57
CA ALA A 166 7.11 2.46 -1.73
C ALA A 166 6.79 3.04 -3.12
N CYS A 167 6.98 2.26 -4.19
CA CYS A 167 6.60 2.68 -5.55
C CYS A 167 5.11 2.98 -5.64
N LEU A 168 4.28 2.09 -5.11
CA LEU A 168 2.82 2.24 -5.17
C LEU A 168 2.33 3.47 -4.41
N MET A 169 2.92 3.77 -3.25
CA MET A 169 2.65 5.02 -2.52
C MET A 169 3.02 6.25 -3.33
N LYS A 170 4.17 6.25 -4.03
CA LYS A 170 4.58 7.35 -4.91
C LYS A 170 3.68 7.53 -6.13
N MET A 171 2.96 6.48 -6.50
CA MET A 171 1.95 6.48 -7.55
C MET A 171 0.52 6.65 -7.02
N GLU A 172 0.35 6.95 -5.73
CA GLU A 172 -0.95 7.12 -5.05
C GLU A 172 -1.88 5.89 -5.12
N LYS A 173 -1.30 4.69 -5.34
CA LYS A 173 -2.00 3.40 -5.35
C LYS A 173 -2.01 2.78 -3.95
N TYR A 174 -2.68 3.45 -3.01
CA TYR A 174 -2.57 3.15 -1.58
C TYR A 174 -3.11 1.77 -1.19
N GLU A 175 -4.20 1.29 -1.78
CA GLU A 175 -4.73 -0.04 -1.50
C GLU A 175 -3.77 -1.15 -1.92
N ALA A 176 -3.11 -0.99 -3.08
CA ALA A 176 -2.08 -1.93 -3.54
C ALA A 176 -0.81 -1.84 -2.70
N ALA A 177 -0.45 -0.65 -2.21
CA ALA A 177 0.63 -0.46 -1.25
C ALA A 177 0.36 -1.21 0.06
N VAL A 178 -0.87 -1.12 0.59
CA VAL A 178 -1.31 -1.87 1.78
C VAL A 178 -1.14 -3.38 1.61
N GLN A 179 -1.54 -3.93 0.45
CA GLN A 179 -1.38 -5.35 0.16
C GLN A 179 0.10 -5.77 0.14
N SER A 180 0.97 -4.96 -0.48
CA SER A 180 2.42 -5.20 -0.54
C SER A 180 3.06 -5.15 0.85
N CYS A 181 2.73 -4.14 1.65
CA CYS A 181 3.21 -4.04 3.03
C CYS A 181 2.73 -5.22 3.88
N THR A 182 1.48 -5.64 3.69
CA THR A 182 0.92 -6.79 4.43
C THR A 182 1.71 -8.07 4.11
N LYS A 183 2.03 -8.31 2.83
CA LYS A 183 2.90 -9.43 2.44
C LYS A 183 4.30 -9.31 3.03
N SER A 184 4.89 -8.11 3.03
CA SER A 184 6.17 -7.89 3.69
C SER A 184 6.14 -8.22 5.19
N ILE A 185 5.06 -7.84 5.89
CA ILE A 185 4.89 -8.08 7.33
C ILE A 185 4.64 -9.56 7.63
N GLU A 186 3.89 -10.26 6.77
CA GLU A 186 3.69 -11.71 6.89
C GLU A 186 5.02 -12.48 6.78
N LEU A 187 5.95 -12.00 5.94
CA LEU A 187 7.26 -12.60 5.73
C LEU A 187 8.27 -12.23 6.83
N ASP A 188 8.24 -10.97 7.29
CA ASP A 188 9.06 -10.49 8.40
C ASP A 188 8.27 -9.54 9.31
N PRO A 189 7.70 -10.05 10.42
CA PRO A 189 6.94 -9.24 11.38
C PRO A 189 7.79 -8.25 12.19
N THR A 190 9.11 -8.36 12.15
CA THR A 190 10.03 -7.45 12.86
C THR A 190 10.47 -6.28 12.00
N TYR A 191 10.23 -6.37 10.69
CA TYR A 191 10.62 -5.33 9.76
C TYR A 191 9.71 -4.11 9.89
N THR A 192 10.25 -3.01 10.43
CA THR A 192 9.46 -1.84 10.83
C THR A 192 9.02 -0.97 9.64
N LYS A 193 9.83 -0.87 8.57
CA LYS A 193 9.54 -0.04 7.38
C LYS A 193 8.16 -0.32 6.74
N PRO A 194 7.70 -1.56 6.50
CA PRO A 194 6.37 -1.82 5.93
C PRO A 194 5.21 -1.39 6.84
N TYR A 195 5.36 -1.43 8.18
CA TYR A 195 4.34 -0.89 9.08
C TYR A 195 4.16 0.61 8.88
N ILE A 196 5.26 1.37 8.78
CA ILE A 196 5.21 2.83 8.57
C ILE A 196 4.47 3.12 7.26
N ARG A 197 4.90 2.46 6.17
CA ARG A 197 4.30 2.62 4.84
C ARG A 197 2.82 2.23 4.81
N ARG A 198 2.43 1.17 5.52
CA ARG A 198 1.05 0.71 5.56
C ARG A 198 0.16 1.65 6.38
N ALA A 199 0.65 2.14 7.51
CA ALA A 199 -0.04 3.16 8.30
C ALA A 199 -0.27 4.44 7.51
N ASP A 200 0.76 4.94 6.83
CA ASP A 200 0.66 6.11 5.96
C ASP A 200 -0.35 5.86 4.82
N SER A 201 -0.31 4.69 4.18
CA SER A 201 -1.26 4.33 3.13
C SER A 201 -2.70 4.23 3.66
N TYR A 202 -2.89 3.70 4.87
CA TYR A 202 -4.20 3.64 5.51
C TYR A 202 -4.77 5.03 5.81
N LYS A 203 -3.94 5.99 6.24
CA LYS A 203 -4.36 7.38 6.39
C LYS A 203 -4.87 7.97 5.09
N GLN A 204 -4.20 7.69 3.97
CA GLN A 204 -4.60 8.21 2.65
C GLN A 204 -5.95 7.66 2.16
N ILE A 205 -6.38 6.49 2.64
CA ILE A 205 -7.66 5.86 2.30
C ILE A 205 -8.69 5.91 3.46
N ASP A 206 -8.50 6.84 4.40
CA ASP A 206 -9.38 7.11 5.56
C ASP A 206 -9.63 5.89 6.49
N LYS A 207 -8.68 4.96 6.54
CA LYS A 207 -8.65 3.80 7.45
C LYS A 207 -7.84 4.11 8.70
N LEU A 208 -8.30 5.12 9.44
CA LEU A 208 -7.53 5.70 10.55
C LEU A 208 -7.36 4.73 11.73
N GLU A 209 -8.33 3.84 11.97
CA GLU A 209 -8.22 2.81 13.00
C GLU A 209 -7.10 1.81 12.72
N GLU A 210 -7.00 1.33 11.47
CA GLU A 210 -5.93 0.44 11.04
C GLU A 210 -4.57 1.14 11.03
N ALA A 211 -4.51 2.42 10.65
CA ALA A 211 -3.28 3.21 10.74
C ALA A 211 -2.79 3.33 12.18
N LEU A 212 -3.69 3.59 13.14
CA LEU A 212 -3.35 3.68 14.56
C LEU A 212 -2.76 2.36 15.09
N GLN A 213 -3.33 1.22 14.69
CA GLN A 213 -2.81 -0.10 15.07
C GLN A 213 -1.38 -0.30 14.56
N ASP A 214 -1.09 0.08 13.32
CA ASP A 214 0.27 -0.03 12.77
C ASP A 214 1.26 0.90 13.49
N TYR A 215 0.88 2.13 13.84
CA TYR A 215 1.76 3.02 14.63
C TYR A 215 1.99 2.52 16.06
N GLN A 216 0.97 1.94 16.70
CA GLN A 216 1.16 1.27 17.99
C GLN A 216 2.16 0.11 17.84
N LYS A 217 2.03 -0.68 16.77
CA LYS A 217 2.97 -1.77 16.49
C LYS A 217 4.40 -1.28 16.26
N ILE A 218 4.57 -0.15 15.57
CA ILE A 218 5.88 0.49 15.40
C ILE A 218 6.48 0.86 16.76
N LEU A 219 5.69 1.39 17.70
CA LEU A 219 6.20 1.71 19.05
C LEU A 219 6.54 0.48 19.91
N GLU A 220 5.92 -0.67 19.64
CA GLU A 220 6.33 -1.94 20.25
C GLU A 220 7.71 -2.40 19.76
N LEU A 221 8.01 -2.18 18.48
CA LEU A 221 9.28 -2.57 17.84
C LEU A 221 10.40 -1.54 18.07
N ASP A 222 10.08 -0.26 17.94
CA ASP A 222 10.94 0.89 18.16
C ASP A 222 10.22 1.95 19.01
N PRO A 223 10.38 1.89 20.35
CA PRO A 223 9.78 2.85 21.26
C PRO A 223 10.23 4.30 21.03
N ASN A 224 11.34 4.53 20.29
CA ASN A 224 11.91 5.85 20.01
C ASN A 224 11.44 6.47 18.71
N ASN A 225 10.57 5.78 17.95
CA ASN A 225 10.05 6.28 16.70
C ASN A 225 9.22 7.57 16.89
N ALA A 226 9.79 8.71 16.51
CA ALA A 226 9.16 10.02 16.72
C ALA A 226 7.86 10.21 15.94
N GLN A 227 7.76 9.64 14.72
CA GLN A 227 6.54 9.71 13.91
C GLN A 227 5.41 8.93 14.60
N ALA A 228 5.66 7.66 14.94
CA ALA A 228 4.64 6.82 15.56
C ALA A 228 4.14 7.40 16.90
N ARG A 229 5.02 8.01 17.72
CA ARG A 229 4.58 8.69 18.96
C ARG A 229 3.61 9.84 18.68
N ARG A 230 3.88 10.66 17.66
CA ARG A 230 2.98 11.75 17.28
C ARG A 230 1.65 11.21 16.78
N GLU A 231 1.67 10.22 15.90
CA GLU A 231 0.47 9.67 15.27
C GLU A 231 -0.42 8.95 16.27
N VAL A 232 0.14 8.19 17.22
CA VAL A 232 -0.63 7.56 18.31
C VAL A 232 -1.31 8.60 19.22
N TYR A 233 -0.75 9.80 19.34
CA TYR A 233 -1.38 10.90 20.07
C TYR A 233 -2.48 11.60 19.26
N VAL A 234 -2.28 11.80 17.95
CA VAL A 234 -3.17 12.60 17.09
C VAL A 234 -4.36 11.81 16.54
N LEU A 235 -4.14 10.57 16.09
CA LEU A 235 -5.16 9.77 15.40
C LEU A 235 -6.43 9.50 16.23
N PRO A 236 -6.39 9.27 17.56
CA PRO A 236 -7.62 9.05 18.33
C PRO A 236 -8.64 10.18 18.23
N ASP A 237 -8.18 11.43 18.25
CA ASP A 237 -9.05 12.61 18.12
C ASP A 237 -9.60 12.73 16.69
N GLN A 238 -8.77 12.47 15.68
CA GLN A 238 -9.21 12.46 14.27
C GLN A 238 -10.24 11.37 14.00
N ILE A 239 -10.03 10.17 14.54
CA ILE A 239 -10.98 9.05 14.47
C ILE A 239 -12.33 9.45 15.08
N LYS A 240 -12.28 10.08 16.26
CA LYS A 240 -13.50 10.56 16.94
C LYS A 240 -14.24 11.60 16.11
N GLU A 241 -13.53 12.61 15.60
CA GLU A 241 -14.12 13.66 14.76
C GLU A 241 -14.76 13.08 13.49
N ARG A 242 -14.04 12.19 12.78
CA ARG A 242 -14.57 11.48 11.60
C ARG A 242 -15.84 10.71 11.95
N ASN A 243 -15.85 10.00 13.07
CA ASN A 243 -17.00 9.22 13.53
C ASN A 243 -18.22 10.10 13.87
N GLU A 244 -17.99 11.24 14.52
CA GLU A 244 -19.06 12.19 14.84
C GLU A 244 -19.66 12.78 13.56
N LYS A 245 -18.82 13.17 12.59
CA LYS A 245 -19.27 13.66 11.28
C LYS A 245 -20.07 12.62 10.50
N LEU A 246 -19.55 11.38 10.39
CA LEU A 246 -20.26 10.28 9.73
C LEU A 246 -21.61 9.99 10.40
N LYS A 247 -21.67 10.04 11.72
CA LYS A 247 -22.92 9.88 12.49
C LYS A 247 -23.93 10.98 12.15
N GLU A 248 -23.51 12.23 12.10
CA GLU A 248 -24.38 13.35 11.74
C GLU A 248 -24.92 13.22 10.31
N GLU A 249 -24.06 12.91 9.33
CA GLU A 249 -24.47 12.68 7.95
C GLU A 249 -25.47 11.53 7.82
N MET A 250 -25.24 10.42 8.52
CA MET A 250 -26.16 9.29 8.54
C MET A 250 -27.51 9.65 9.16
N LEU A 251 -27.52 10.40 10.28
CA LEU A 251 -28.75 10.86 10.92
C LEU A 251 -29.53 11.81 10.00
N GLY A 252 -28.84 12.67 9.25
CA GLY A 252 -29.44 13.52 8.21
C GLY A 252 -30.13 12.68 7.14
N LYS A 253 -29.41 11.74 6.51
CA LYS A 253 -29.97 10.83 5.49
C LYS A 253 -31.15 10.03 6.00
N LEU A 254 -31.11 9.58 7.26
CA LEU A 254 -32.21 8.84 7.87
C LEU A 254 -33.44 9.73 8.12
N LYS A 255 -33.24 10.99 8.53
CA LYS A 255 -34.32 11.97 8.64
C LYS A 255 -34.97 12.25 7.29
N ASP A 256 -34.17 12.43 6.24
CA ASP A 256 -34.68 12.65 4.88
C ASP A 256 -35.51 11.47 4.37
N LEU A 257 -35.02 10.24 4.61
CA LEU A 257 -35.76 9.02 4.29
C LEU A 257 -37.08 8.94 5.06
N GLY A 258 -37.06 9.25 6.36
CA GLY A 258 -38.27 9.32 7.19
C GLY A 258 -39.27 10.35 6.66
N ASN A 259 -38.80 11.56 6.33
CA ASN A 259 -39.63 12.62 5.77
C ASN A 259 -40.22 12.24 4.41
N MET A 260 -39.49 11.51 3.56
CA MET A 260 -40.00 11.01 2.28
C MET A 260 -41.22 10.10 2.48
N ILE A 261 -41.17 9.23 3.49
CA ILE A 261 -42.27 8.30 3.82
C ILE A 261 -43.45 9.04 4.48
N LEU A 262 -43.17 10.05 5.31
CA LEU A 262 -44.16 10.76 6.10
C LEU A 262 -44.89 11.88 5.33
N LYS A 263 -44.26 12.47 4.31
CA LYS A 263 -44.80 13.59 3.55
C LYS A 263 -46.20 13.35 2.93
N PRO A 264 -46.52 12.18 2.35
CA PRO A 264 -47.87 11.89 1.84
C PRO A 264 -48.96 11.93 2.92
N PHE A 265 -48.60 11.77 4.20
CA PHE A 265 -49.51 11.80 5.33
C PHE A 265 -49.59 13.20 5.99
N GLY A 266 -48.93 14.21 5.42
CA GLY A 266 -48.82 15.54 6.02
C GLY A 266 -47.97 15.55 7.29
N LEU A 267 -47.06 14.58 7.44
CA LEU A 267 -46.19 14.39 8.60
C LEU A 267 -44.72 14.64 8.22
N SER A 268 -43.91 14.88 9.25
CA SER A 268 -42.45 15.00 9.20
C SER A 268 -41.84 14.34 10.44
N THR A 269 -40.57 13.94 10.33
CA THR A 269 -39.76 13.51 11.48
C THR A 269 -39.69 14.56 12.58
N ASN A 270 -39.89 15.84 12.26
CA ASN A 270 -39.94 16.92 13.24
C ASN A 270 -41.19 16.90 14.12
N ASN A 271 -42.26 16.22 13.68
CA ASN A 271 -43.46 16.03 14.50
C ASN A 271 -43.24 15.04 15.64
N PHE A 272 -42.13 14.30 15.68
CA PHE A 272 -41.84 13.29 16.69
C PHE A 272 -40.67 13.74 17.58
N GLN A 273 -40.92 13.94 18.88
CA GLN A 273 -39.90 14.28 19.87
C GLN A 273 -39.63 13.09 20.78
N LEU A 274 -38.36 12.70 20.87
CA LEU A 274 -37.88 11.68 21.79
C LEU A 274 -37.58 12.33 23.14
N GLN A 275 -38.13 11.79 24.22
CA GLN A 275 -37.87 12.23 25.58
C GLN A 275 -37.31 11.06 26.38
N GLN A 276 -36.07 11.20 26.89
CA GLN A 276 -35.44 10.17 27.72
C GLN A 276 -35.81 10.38 29.19
N ASP A 277 -36.28 9.33 29.85
CA ASP A 277 -36.50 9.31 31.29
C ASP A 277 -35.13 9.24 32.01
N PRO A 278 -34.76 10.24 32.83
CA PRO A 278 -33.47 10.28 33.53
C PRO A 278 -33.28 9.15 34.54
N SER A 279 -34.37 8.57 35.05
CA SER A 279 -34.34 7.56 36.11
C SER A 279 -34.24 6.13 35.59
N THR A 280 -34.84 5.86 34.43
CA THR A 280 -34.90 4.52 33.83
C THR A 280 -34.05 4.39 32.57
N GLY A 281 -33.61 5.50 31.97
CA GLY A 281 -32.92 5.54 30.68
C GLY A 281 -33.83 5.21 29.49
N SER A 282 -35.12 4.94 29.72
CA SER A 282 -36.10 4.61 28.69
C SER A 282 -36.49 5.83 27.85
N TYR A 283 -36.87 5.62 26.59
CA TYR A 283 -37.28 6.69 25.68
C TYR A 283 -38.79 6.63 25.43
N SER A 284 -39.47 7.76 25.55
CA SER A 284 -40.85 7.96 25.09
C SER A 284 -40.86 8.83 23.83
N VAL A 285 -41.80 8.56 22.92
CA VAL A 285 -41.99 9.34 21.70
C VAL A 285 -43.26 10.16 21.84
N ASN A 286 -43.12 11.48 21.85
CA ASN A 286 -44.23 12.41 21.86
C ASN A 286 -44.46 12.96 20.45
N PHE A 287 -45.73 13.07 20.06
CA PHE A 287 -46.11 13.62 18.77
C PHE A 287 -46.63 15.05 18.94
N GLN A 288 -46.06 15.99 18.20
CA GLN A 288 -46.49 17.39 18.13
C GLN A 288 -47.02 17.67 16.72
N ARG A 289 -48.30 18.06 16.65
CA ARG A 289 -48.96 18.50 15.41
C ARG A 289 -48.60 19.92 15.05
#